data_AF-A0A093CGH0-F1
#
_entry.id   AF-A0A093CGH0-F1
#
_cell.length_a   1.000
_cell.length_b   1.000
_cell.length_c   1.000
_cell.angle_alpha   90.00
_cell.angle_beta   90.00
_cell.angle_gamma   90.00
#
_symmetry.space_group_name_H-M   'P 1'
#
loop_
_entity.id
_entity.type
_entity.pdbx_description
1 polymer ?
#
loop_
_entity_poly.entity_id
_entity_poly.type
_entity_poly.pdbx_seq_one_letter_code
_entity_poly.pdbx_strand_id
1 'polypeptide(L)'
;GSALAYSAYIFPEEWVDSTFHRCYVPAAVFNSVVSTSLSCYSRTRRSCLHKRREPAGVTPSSYFGVSLYFGFYLCAVQSCTEAAVPVHYKHTVFAFLTCFIFASHLPERLSPGHLYRAFGVVAGHSHQVFHVCGILGTYFQLEAITVDMAERRGHLLSPSSPPSPLQTLGSMGIGVATSLAVIGLCAASLRFMPEP
;
A
#
# COMPACT_ATOMS: atom_id res chain seq x y z
N GLY A 1 -4.98 -5.80 4.58
CA GLY A 1 -4.05 -6.87 4.16
C GLY A 1 -2.68 -6.64 4.74
N SER A 2 -1.80 -5.94 4.03
CA SER A 2 -0.39 -5.78 4.41
C SER A 2 -0.16 -5.18 5.80
N ALA A 3 -0.95 -4.18 6.24
CA ALA A 3 -0.83 -3.66 7.61
C ALA A 3 -1.07 -4.70 8.71
N LEU A 4 -1.93 -5.70 8.49
CA LEU A 4 -2.14 -6.77 9.48
C LEU A 4 -0.91 -7.66 9.58
N ALA A 5 -0.34 -8.03 8.43
CA ALA A 5 0.90 -8.82 8.39
C ALA A 5 2.06 -8.05 9.03
N TYR A 6 2.18 -6.75 8.76
CA TYR A 6 3.23 -5.91 9.34
C TYR A 6 3.08 -5.75 10.86
N SER A 7 1.84 -5.57 11.33
CA SER A 7 1.51 -5.49 12.76
C SER A 7 1.81 -6.79 13.50
N ALA A 8 1.76 -7.94 12.82
CA ALA A 8 1.95 -9.26 13.42
C ALA A 8 3.41 -9.71 13.41
N TYR A 9 4.14 -9.48 12.30
CA TYR A 9 5.42 -10.12 12.05
C TYR A 9 6.61 -9.16 11.91
N ILE A 10 6.38 -7.87 11.72
CA ILE A 10 7.47 -6.91 11.43
C ILE A 10 7.65 -5.89 12.55
N PHE A 11 6.60 -5.61 13.33
CA PHE A 11 6.66 -4.61 14.40
C PHE A 11 7.76 -4.92 15.44
N PRO A 12 8.66 -3.97 15.76
CA PRO A 12 9.71 -4.21 16.74
C PRO A 12 9.11 -4.45 18.13
N GLU A 13 9.73 -5.31 18.92
CA GLU A 13 9.22 -5.67 20.26
C GLU A 13 9.03 -4.46 21.17
N GLU A 14 9.89 -3.44 21.05
CA GLU A 14 9.82 -2.17 21.76
C GLU A 14 8.50 -1.40 21.52
N TRP A 15 7.84 -1.65 20.39
CA TRP A 15 6.62 -0.97 19.98
C TRP A 15 5.37 -1.85 20.09
N VAL A 16 5.53 -3.15 20.32
CA VAL A 16 4.41 -4.04 20.63
C VAL A 16 3.73 -3.52 21.90
N ASP A 17 2.40 -3.45 21.90
CA ASP A 17 1.56 -2.85 22.95
C ASP A 17 1.62 -1.33 23.14
N SER A 18 2.44 -0.62 22.36
CA SER A 18 2.40 0.85 22.32
C SER A 18 1.09 1.39 21.73
N THR A 19 0.76 2.65 22.02
CA THR A 19 -0.37 3.35 21.37
C THR A 19 -0.25 3.35 19.84
N PHE A 20 0.98 3.40 19.32
CA PHE A 20 1.24 3.36 17.88
C PHE A 20 0.82 2.02 17.26
N HIS A 21 1.19 0.90 17.88
CA HIS A 21 0.78 -0.44 17.45
C HIS A 21 -0.74 -0.62 17.47
N ARG A 22 -1.40 -0.15 18.53
CA ARG A 22 -2.88 -0.21 18.66
C ARG A 22 -3.61 0.65 17.63
N CYS A 23 -3.05 1.81 17.26
CA CYS A 23 -3.65 2.70 16.26
C CYS A 23 -3.30 2.33 14.82
N TYR A 24 -2.27 1.53 14.58
CA TYR A 24 -1.76 1.22 13.25
C TYR A 24 -2.81 0.52 12.35
N VAL A 25 -3.43 -0.56 12.84
CA VAL A 25 -4.46 -1.30 12.08
C VAL A 25 -5.74 -0.47 11.88
N PRO A 26 -6.31 0.19 12.90
CA PRO A 26 -7.44 1.11 12.70
C PRO A 26 -7.16 2.24 11.71
N ALA A 27 -5.98 2.86 11.77
CA ALA A 27 -5.57 3.90 10.83
C ALA A 27 -5.49 3.35 9.40
N ALA A 28 -4.98 2.13 9.22
CA ALA A 28 -4.94 1.45 7.93
C ALA A 28 -6.34 1.18 7.35
N VAL A 29 -7.29 0.76 8.20
CA VAL A 29 -8.69 0.56 7.79
C VAL A 29 -9.33 1.89 7.40
N PHE A 30 -9.20 2.93 8.23
CA PHE A 30 -9.71 4.26 7.94
C PHE A 30 -9.15 4.81 6.61
N ASN A 31 -7.85 4.67 6.40
CA ASN A 31 -7.18 5.07 5.17
C ASN A 31 -7.74 4.37 3.92
N SER A 32 -8.06 3.08 4.05
CA SER A 32 -8.66 2.29 2.97
C SER A 32 -10.07 2.80 2.63
N VAL A 33 -10.86 3.17 3.64
CA VAL A 33 -12.19 3.77 3.47
C VAL A 33 -12.11 5.13 2.78
N VAL A 34 -11.19 6.00 3.23
CA VAL A 34 -10.96 7.32 2.61
C VAL A 34 -10.53 7.16 1.15
N SER A 35 -9.58 6.27 0.87
CA SER A 35 -9.08 6.01 -0.49
C SER A 35 -10.19 5.49 -1.41
N THR A 36 -11.03 4.58 -0.90
CA THR A 36 -12.19 4.06 -1.64
C THR A 36 -13.21 5.17 -1.91
N SER A 37 -13.50 6.00 -0.91
CA SER A 37 -14.43 7.13 -1.02
C SER A 37 -13.97 8.16 -2.05
N LEU A 38 -12.69 8.55 -2.02
CA LEU A 38 -12.09 9.47 -2.99
C LEU A 38 -12.10 8.88 -4.42
N SER A 39 -11.78 7.59 -4.55
CA SER A 39 -11.78 6.91 -5.85
C SER A 39 -13.19 6.85 -6.46
N CYS A 40 -14.19 6.55 -5.63
CA CYS A 40 -15.60 6.57 -6.05
C CYS A 40 -16.07 7.98 -6.38
N TYR A 41 -15.76 8.96 -5.53
CA TYR A 41 -16.13 10.36 -5.75
C TYR A 41 -15.55 10.92 -7.06
N SER A 42 -14.28 10.66 -7.35
CA SER A 42 -13.65 11.11 -8.61
C SER A 42 -14.35 10.51 -9.84
N ARG A 43 -14.85 9.27 -9.74
CA ARG A 43 -15.60 8.63 -10.82
C ARG A 43 -16.99 9.24 -11.01
N THR A 44 -17.72 9.51 -9.91
CA THR A 44 -19.03 10.17 -9.97
C THR A 44 -18.94 11.61 -10.48
N ARG A 45 -17.91 12.39 -10.10
CA ARG A 45 -17.73 13.74 -10.66
C ARG A 45 -17.43 13.74 -12.16
N ARG A 46 -16.69 12.75 -12.66
CA ARG A 46 -16.38 12.62 -14.09
C ARG A 46 -17.61 12.35 -14.95
N SER A 47 -18.66 11.73 -14.39
CA SER A 47 -19.94 11.56 -15.07
C SER A 47 -20.85 12.80 -14.96
N CYS A 48 -20.72 13.64 -13.94
CA CYS A 48 -21.53 14.88 -13.83
C CYS A 48 -20.99 16.09 -14.61
N LEU A 49 -19.67 16.23 -14.73
CA LEU A 49 -19.03 17.46 -15.23
C LEU A 49 -17.95 17.12 -16.24
N HIS A 50 -18.02 17.74 -17.43
CA HIS A 50 -16.95 17.66 -18.43
C HIS A 50 -15.60 18.09 -17.82
N LYS A 51 -14.74 17.10 -17.58
CA LYS A 51 -13.26 17.16 -17.60
C LYS A 51 -12.62 18.29 -16.79
N ARG A 52 -12.98 18.49 -15.51
CA ARG A 52 -12.07 19.19 -14.58
C ARG A 52 -11.08 18.18 -13.98
N ARG A 53 -9.80 18.35 -14.34
CA ARG A 53 -8.67 17.53 -13.89
C ARG A 53 -8.41 17.86 -12.41
N GLU A 54 -8.70 16.93 -11.50
CA GLU A 54 -8.30 17.06 -10.10
C GLU A 54 -6.76 16.97 -10.00
N PRO A 55 -6.12 17.78 -9.14
CA PRO A 55 -4.70 17.62 -8.84
C PRO A 55 -4.51 16.25 -8.21
N ALA A 56 -3.43 15.56 -8.61
CA ALA A 56 -3.06 14.24 -8.12
C ALA A 56 -2.98 14.29 -6.58
N GLY A 57 -4.07 13.90 -5.93
CA GLY A 57 -4.17 13.84 -4.49
C GLY A 57 -3.12 12.87 -3.99
N VAL A 58 -2.24 13.39 -3.13
CA VAL A 58 -1.19 12.65 -2.43
C VAL A 58 -1.77 11.32 -1.96
N THR A 59 -1.30 10.25 -2.58
CA THR A 59 -1.80 8.91 -2.33
C THR A 59 -1.54 8.58 -0.86
N PRO A 60 -2.54 8.11 -0.09
CA PRO A 60 -2.39 7.86 1.34
C PRO A 60 -1.48 6.65 1.70
N SER A 61 -0.55 6.26 0.82
CA SER A 61 0.41 5.16 1.02
C SER A 61 1.57 5.51 1.95
N SER A 62 1.80 6.78 2.27
CA SER A 62 2.93 7.20 3.11
C SER A 62 2.85 6.69 4.56
N TYR A 63 1.65 6.42 5.08
CA TYR A 63 1.45 5.95 6.45
C TYR A 63 1.85 4.48 6.66
N PHE A 64 1.83 3.64 5.63
CA PHE A 64 2.06 2.19 5.76
C PHE A 64 3.54 1.80 5.80
N GLY A 65 4.43 2.69 5.36
CA GLY A 65 5.86 2.46 5.42
C GLY A 65 6.50 2.77 6.77
N VAL A 66 5.80 3.45 7.69
CA VAL A 66 6.40 3.98 8.93
C VAL A 66 7.06 2.89 9.78
N SER A 67 6.42 1.73 9.93
CA SER A 67 6.99 0.60 10.66
C SER A 67 8.22 -0.01 9.96
N LEU A 68 8.24 -0.03 8.63
CA LEU A 68 9.38 -0.50 7.85
C LEU A 68 10.57 0.47 7.90
N TYR A 69 10.29 1.78 7.76
CA TYR A 69 11.32 2.81 7.84
C TYR A 69 11.98 2.88 9.22
N PHE A 70 11.19 2.69 10.27
CA PHE A 70 11.73 2.59 11.62
C PHE A 70 12.54 1.30 11.82
N GLY A 71 12.08 0.16 11.27
CA GLY A 71 12.85 -1.09 11.26
C GLY A 71 14.22 -0.91 10.58
N PHE A 72 14.28 -0.23 9.43
CA PHE A 72 15.55 0.10 8.78
C PHE A 72 16.43 1.03 9.62
N TYR A 73 15.83 2.02 10.30
CA TYR A 73 16.56 2.93 11.19
C TYR A 73 17.19 2.16 12.36
N LEU A 74 16.42 1.33 13.07
CA LEU A 74 16.94 0.50 14.14
C LEU A 74 18.01 -0.45 13.64
N CYS A 75 17.79 -1.09 12.49
CA CYS A 75 18.77 -1.97 11.85
C CYS A 75 20.08 -1.27 11.50
N ALA A 76 20.02 -0.02 11.01
CA ALA A 76 21.20 0.77 10.69
C ALA A 76 21.96 1.20 11.95
N VAL A 77 21.25 1.49 13.04
CA VAL A 77 21.84 1.86 14.34
C VAL A 77 22.45 0.64 15.04
N GLN A 78 21.82 -0.53 14.94
CA GLN A 78 22.22 -1.76 15.62
C GLN A 78 23.09 -2.71 14.77
N SER A 79 23.39 -2.35 13.52
CA SER A 79 24.16 -3.17 12.57
C SER A 79 23.60 -4.59 12.39
N CYS A 80 22.28 -4.71 12.16
CA CYS A 80 21.65 -6.02 12.06
C CYS A 80 22.11 -6.78 10.81
N THR A 81 22.31 -8.09 10.96
CA THR A 81 22.58 -9.05 9.86
C THR A 81 21.36 -9.91 9.56
N GLU A 82 20.16 -9.37 9.80
CA GLU A 82 18.91 -10.11 9.61
C GLU A 82 18.64 -10.38 8.13
N ALA A 83 18.22 -11.60 7.82
CA ALA A 83 18.02 -12.05 6.44
C ALA A 83 16.85 -11.33 5.75
N ALA A 84 15.91 -10.77 6.53
CA ALA A 84 14.73 -10.06 6.02
C ALA A 84 15.04 -8.65 5.49
N VAL A 85 16.05 -7.96 6.05
CA VAL A 85 16.43 -6.58 5.70
C VAL A 85 16.68 -6.36 4.20
N PRO A 86 17.49 -7.18 3.49
CA PRO A 86 17.69 -7.00 2.05
C PRO A 86 16.41 -7.21 1.22
N VAL A 87 15.48 -8.04 1.69
CA VAL A 87 14.20 -8.29 1.00
C VAL A 87 13.25 -7.12 1.22
N HIS A 88 13.17 -6.58 2.45
CA HIS A 88 12.44 -5.35 2.75
C HIS A 88 12.96 -4.16 1.93
N TYR A 89 14.27 -4.08 1.70
CA TYR A 89 14.86 -3.03 0.87
C TYR A 89 14.38 -3.14 -0.59
N LYS A 90 14.39 -4.35 -1.17
CA LYS A 90 13.83 -4.60 -2.50
C LYS A 90 12.35 -4.20 -2.58
N HIS A 91 11.53 -4.60 -1.60
CA HIS A 91 10.13 -4.18 -1.51
C HIS A 91 9.98 -2.65 -1.53
N THR A 92 10.77 -1.95 -0.71
CA THR A 92 10.72 -0.48 -0.58
C THR A 92 11.08 0.22 -1.89
N VAL A 93 12.13 -0.25 -2.58
CA VAL A 93 12.53 0.27 -3.90
C VAL A 93 11.41 0.10 -4.93
N PHE A 94 10.81 -1.09 -5.02
CA PHE A 94 9.74 -1.35 -5.97
C PHE A 94 8.43 -0.61 -5.63
N ALA A 95 8.13 -0.44 -4.34
CA ALA A 95 7.00 0.36 -3.88
C ALA A 95 7.17 1.84 -4.26
N PHE A 96 8.36 2.41 -4.00
CA PHE A 96 8.70 3.77 -4.42
C PHE A 96 8.60 3.93 -5.94
N LEU A 97 9.19 3.01 -6.70
CA LEU A 97 9.16 3.03 -8.16
C LEU A 97 7.73 2.98 -8.70
N THR A 98 6.87 2.16 -8.10
CA THR A 98 5.43 2.07 -8.44
C THR A 98 4.74 3.41 -8.23
N CYS A 99 4.92 4.05 -7.07
CA CYS A 99 4.38 5.38 -6.79
C CYS A 99 4.95 6.45 -7.73
N PHE A 100 6.25 6.41 -8.00
CA PHE A 100 6.94 7.35 -8.86
C PHE A 100 6.42 7.29 -10.31
N ILE A 101 6.32 6.10 -10.90
CA ILE A 101 5.82 5.91 -12.27
C ILE A 101 4.36 6.38 -12.36
N PHE A 102 3.54 6.06 -11.36
CA PHE A 102 2.14 6.50 -11.31
C PHE A 102 2.01 8.02 -11.23
N ALA A 103 2.76 8.69 -10.35
CA ALA A 103 2.63 10.13 -10.12
C ALA A 103 3.29 10.99 -11.20
N SER A 104 4.45 10.55 -11.70
CA SER A 104 5.21 11.29 -12.71
C SER A 104 4.67 11.09 -14.13
N HIS A 105 3.86 10.04 -14.32
CA HIS A 105 3.42 9.55 -15.62
C HIS A 105 4.59 9.31 -16.61
N LEU A 106 5.81 9.10 -16.11
CA LEU A 106 6.97 8.86 -16.97
C LEU A 106 6.85 7.50 -17.66
N PRO A 107 7.23 7.39 -18.95
CA PRO A 107 8.04 8.37 -19.70
C PRO A 107 7.23 9.30 -20.62
N GLU A 108 5.91 9.42 -20.48
CA GLU A 108 5.07 10.19 -21.42
C GLU A 108 5.40 11.69 -21.48
N ARG A 109 6.15 12.20 -20.51
CA ARG A 109 6.66 13.58 -20.42
C ARG A 109 8.08 13.79 -20.96
N LEU A 110 8.76 12.74 -21.43
CA LEU A 110 10.10 12.82 -22.02
C LEU A 110 10.00 12.67 -23.55
N SER A 111 10.15 13.73 -24.34
CA SER A 111 10.36 13.64 -25.81
C SER A 111 11.21 14.82 -26.34
N PRO A 112 11.89 14.75 -27.52
CA PRO A 112 12.10 13.64 -28.48
C PRO A 112 13.60 13.36 -28.82
N GLY A 113 13.98 12.11 -29.10
CA GLY A 113 15.33 11.75 -29.58
C GLY A 113 15.71 10.30 -29.29
N HIS A 114 16.69 9.72 -30.01
CA HIS A 114 17.09 8.29 -30.10
C HIS A 114 16.77 7.33 -28.93
N LEU A 115 16.75 7.78 -27.67
CA LEU A 115 16.22 7.02 -26.53
C LEU A 115 14.74 6.62 -26.69
N TYR A 116 13.90 7.46 -27.32
CA TYR A 116 12.54 7.15 -27.74
C TYR A 116 12.48 6.03 -28.79
N ARG A 117 13.53 5.71 -29.56
CA ARG A 117 13.46 4.52 -30.44
C ARG A 117 13.79 3.23 -29.68
N ALA A 118 14.52 3.32 -28.58
CA ALA A 118 14.73 2.22 -27.65
C ALA A 118 13.54 2.02 -26.68
N PHE A 119 12.82 3.10 -26.34
CA PHE A 119 11.74 3.12 -25.33
C PHE A 119 10.40 3.71 -25.81
N GLY A 120 10.17 4.02 -27.07
CA GLY A 120 9.03 4.83 -27.55
C GLY A 120 7.88 4.06 -28.19
N VAL A 121 7.93 2.73 -28.14
CA VAL A 121 6.75 1.86 -28.31
C VAL A 121 6.02 1.70 -26.95
N VAL A 122 6.01 2.74 -26.10
CA VAL A 122 5.68 2.65 -24.66
C VAL A 122 4.66 3.72 -24.22
N ALA A 123 3.90 4.32 -25.15
CA ALA A 123 2.71 5.08 -24.73
C ALA A 123 1.64 4.19 -24.05
N GLY A 124 1.73 2.87 -24.21
CA GLY A 124 0.94 1.87 -23.47
C GLY A 124 1.70 1.14 -22.35
N HIS A 125 2.99 1.42 -22.12
CA HIS A 125 3.85 0.58 -21.28
C HIS A 125 4.25 1.23 -19.93
N SER A 126 4.07 2.54 -19.65
CA SER A 126 4.25 3.03 -18.26
C SER A 126 3.26 2.40 -17.29
N HIS A 127 2.01 2.19 -17.74
CA HIS A 127 1.00 1.46 -16.99
C HIS A 127 1.38 -0.03 -16.82
N GLN A 128 1.99 -0.63 -17.85
CA GLN A 128 2.49 -2.01 -17.76
C GLN A 128 3.68 -2.12 -16.81
N VAL A 129 4.63 -1.17 -16.85
CA VAL A 129 5.77 -1.09 -15.93
C VAL A 129 5.28 -0.79 -14.52
N PHE A 130 4.26 0.04 -14.35
CA PHE A 130 3.57 0.23 -13.07
C PHE A 130 3.02 -1.09 -12.51
N HIS A 131 2.33 -1.88 -13.34
CA HIS A 131 1.84 -3.21 -12.93
C HIS A 131 2.98 -4.16 -12.60
N VAL A 132 4.03 -4.23 -13.43
CA VAL A 132 5.20 -5.08 -13.19
C VAL A 132 5.90 -4.69 -11.89
N CYS A 133 6.13 -3.40 -11.65
CA CYS A 133 6.73 -2.91 -10.41
C CYS A 133 5.85 -3.20 -9.19
N GLY A 134 4.52 -3.04 -9.33
CA GLY A 134 3.57 -3.36 -8.26
C GLY A 134 3.52 -4.86 -7.93
N ILE A 135 3.57 -5.73 -8.94
CA ILE A 135 3.63 -7.19 -8.78
C ILE A 135 4.93 -7.58 -8.08
N LEU A 136 6.08 -7.08 -8.56
CA LEU A 136 7.39 -7.34 -7.95
C LEU A 136 7.46 -6.81 -6.51
N GLY A 137 6.93 -5.61 -6.26
CA GLY A 137 6.84 -5.03 -4.92
C GLY A 137 5.99 -5.90 -3.98
N THR A 138 4.88 -6.44 -4.46
CA THR A 138 4.02 -7.34 -3.67
C THR A 138 4.66 -8.71 -3.45
N TYR A 139 5.39 -9.22 -4.44
CA TYR A 139 6.18 -10.44 -4.32
C TYR A 139 7.23 -10.32 -3.22
N PHE A 140 8.07 -9.28 -3.27
CA PHE A 140 9.07 -9.04 -2.22
C PHE A 140 8.45 -8.74 -0.85
N GLN A 141 7.26 -8.12 -0.81
CA GLN A 141 6.51 -7.95 0.44
C GLN A 141 6.15 -9.31 1.06
N LEU A 142 5.59 -10.23 0.27
CA LEU A 142 5.23 -11.56 0.74
C LEU A 142 6.46 -12.37 1.14
N GLU A 143 7.52 -12.32 0.34
CA GLU A 143 8.79 -12.98 0.64
C GLU A 143 9.38 -12.48 1.97
N ALA A 144 9.44 -11.17 2.17
CA ALA A 144 9.95 -10.59 3.42
C ALA A 144 9.10 -11.03 4.63
N ILE A 145 7.77 -10.95 4.52
CA ILE A 145 6.87 -11.44 5.58
C ILE A 145 7.12 -12.91 5.88
N THR A 146 7.35 -13.77 4.87
CA THR A 146 7.62 -15.20 5.13
C THR A 146 8.93 -15.43 5.87
N VAL A 147 9.96 -14.62 5.60
CA VAL A 147 11.23 -14.66 6.33
C VAL A 147 11.02 -14.20 7.76
N ASP A 148 10.37 -13.05 7.97
CA ASP A 148 10.05 -12.52 9.31
C ASP A 148 9.20 -13.50 10.14
N MET A 149 8.23 -14.16 9.50
CA MET A 149 7.40 -15.19 10.11
C MET A 149 8.24 -16.39 10.55
N ALA A 150 9.19 -16.83 9.72
CA ALA A 150 10.05 -17.96 10.02
C ALA A 150 11.01 -17.66 11.17
N GLU A 151 11.60 -16.46 11.20
CA GLU A 151 12.48 -16.00 12.27
C GLU A 151 11.71 -15.85 13.59
N ARG A 152 10.53 -15.21 13.57
CA ARG A 152 9.69 -15.09 14.77
C ARG A 152 9.06 -16.39 15.23
N ARG A 153 8.93 -17.41 14.38
CA ARG A 153 8.45 -18.74 14.78
C ARG A 153 9.31 -19.37 15.88
N GLY A 154 10.61 -19.06 15.91
CA GLY A 154 11.50 -19.47 17.01
C GLY A 154 11.21 -18.72 18.33
N HIS A 155 10.78 -17.45 18.24
CA HIS A 155 10.48 -16.58 19.39
C HIS A 155 9.03 -16.75 19.90
N LEU A 156 8.10 -17.25 19.07
CA LEU A 156 6.69 -17.51 19.39
C LEU A 156 6.45 -18.65 20.40
N LEU A 157 7.50 -19.34 20.84
CA LEU A 157 7.46 -20.23 22.02
C LEU A 157 7.59 -19.46 23.34
N SER A 158 7.92 -18.17 23.29
CA SER A 158 7.79 -17.22 24.40
C SER A 158 6.50 -16.40 24.24
N PRO A 159 5.87 -15.93 25.33
CA PRO A 159 4.49 -15.44 25.36
C PRO A 159 4.30 -14.04 24.77
N SER A 160 4.97 -13.69 23.66
CA SER A 160 4.58 -12.53 22.86
C SER A 160 3.31 -12.89 22.08
N SER A 161 2.18 -12.39 22.58
CA SER A 161 0.85 -12.80 22.10
C SER A 161 0.67 -12.44 20.62
N PRO A 162 0.43 -13.42 19.73
CA PRO A 162 0.04 -13.11 18.36
C PRO A 162 -1.27 -12.28 18.39
N PRO A 163 -1.49 -11.37 17.41
CA PRO A 163 -2.73 -10.62 17.36
C PRO A 163 -3.91 -11.57 17.36
N SER A 164 -4.85 -11.36 18.28
CA SER A 164 -5.96 -12.30 18.45
C SER A 164 -6.68 -12.54 17.11
N PRO A 165 -7.10 -13.79 16.81
CA PRO A 165 -7.82 -14.09 15.57
C PRO A 165 -9.01 -13.17 15.37
N LEU A 166 -9.69 -12.80 16.46
CA LEU A 166 -10.81 -11.87 16.47
C LEU A 166 -10.44 -10.45 16.00
N GLN A 167 -9.29 -9.92 16.41
CA GLN A 167 -8.83 -8.60 15.95
C GLN A 167 -8.47 -8.64 14.45
N THR A 168 -7.85 -9.72 13.99
CA THR A 168 -7.44 -9.87 12.58
C THR A 168 -8.66 -10.05 11.67
N LEU A 169 -9.54 -11.01 11.98
CA LEU A 169 -10.78 -11.24 11.23
C LEU A 169 -11.73 -10.05 11.34
N GLY A 170 -11.85 -9.44 12.51
CA GLY A 170 -12.70 -8.27 12.74
C GLY A 170 -12.26 -7.06 11.91
N SER A 171 -10.98 -6.71 11.93
CA SER A 171 -10.46 -5.58 11.15
C SER A 171 -10.55 -5.82 9.64
N MET A 172 -10.31 -7.05 9.15
CA MET A 172 -10.54 -7.41 7.75
C MET A 172 -12.02 -7.27 7.38
N GLY A 173 -12.91 -7.83 8.20
CA GLY A 173 -14.35 -7.78 7.98
C GLY A 173 -14.90 -6.36 7.94
N ILE A 174 -14.50 -5.52 8.91
CA ILE A 174 -14.88 -4.10 8.96
C ILE A 174 -14.37 -3.36 7.73
N GLY A 175 -13.10 -3.56 7.34
CA GLY A 175 -12.53 -2.90 6.17
C GLY A 175 -13.25 -3.27 4.86
N VAL A 176 -13.57 -4.55 4.67
CA VAL A 176 -14.32 -5.02 3.50
C VAL A 176 -15.75 -4.47 3.51
N ALA A 177 -16.46 -4.61 4.63
CA ALA A 177 -17.85 -4.17 4.74
C ALA A 177 -18.01 -2.67 4.51
N THR A 178 -17.14 -1.86 5.11
CA THR A 178 -17.16 -0.40 4.94
C THR A 178 -16.80 0.02 3.52
N SER A 179 -15.82 -0.63 2.88
CA SER A 179 -15.47 -0.35 1.48
C SER A 179 -16.61 -0.71 0.53
N LEU A 180 -17.27 -1.86 0.74
CA LEU A 180 -18.45 -2.27 -0.04
C LEU A 180 -19.63 -1.31 0.15
N ALA A 181 -19.85 -0.83 1.38
CA ALA A 181 -20.89 0.16 1.66
C ALA A 181 -20.63 1.47 0.90
N VAL A 182 -19.39 1.97 0.89
CA VAL A 182 -19.01 3.16 0.10
C VAL A 182 -19.27 2.95 -1.38
N ILE A 183 -18.83 1.81 -1.93
CA ILE A 183 -19.05 1.47 -3.35
C ILE A 183 -20.56 1.39 -3.66
N GLY A 184 -21.35 0.75 -2.80
CA GLY A 184 -22.79 0.63 -2.95
C GLY A 184 -23.51 1.98 -2.93
N LEU A 185 -23.13 2.88 -2.01
CA LEU A 185 -23.66 4.25 -1.93
C LEU A 185 -23.33 5.05 -3.19
N CYS A 186 -22.10 4.96 -3.69
CA CYS A 186 -21.69 5.64 -4.91
C CYS A 186 -22.34 5.04 -6.18
N ALA A 187 -22.55 3.72 -6.21
CA ALA A 187 -23.28 3.08 -7.30
C ALA A 187 -24.75 3.48 -7.31
N ALA A 188 -25.37 3.64 -6.13
CA ALA A 188 -26.72 4.14 -6.00
C ALA A 188 -26.81 5.60 -6.46
N SER A 189 -25.89 6.48 -6.04
CA SER A 189 -25.91 7.89 -6.43
C SER A 189 -25.73 8.10 -7.94
N LEU A 190 -24.97 7.22 -8.61
CA LEU A 190 -24.86 7.22 -10.07
C LEU A 190 -26.19 6.92 -10.78
N ARG A 191 -27.06 6.07 -10.23
CA ARG A 191 -28.37 5.75 -10.83
C ARG A 191 -29.37 6.90 -10.78
N PHE A 192 -29.20 7.83 -9.84
CA PHE A 192 -30.06 8.99 -9.69
C PHE A 192 -29.58 10.21 -10.48
N MET A 193 -28.50 10.07 -11.26
CA MET A 193 -28.04 11.16 -12.10
C MET A 193 -28.84 11.18 -13.40
N PRO A 194 -29.37 12.34 -13.81
CA PRO A 194 -30.03 12.46 -15.11
C PRO A 194 -29.02 12.18 -16.23
N GLU A 195 -29.42 11.36 -17.20
CA GLU A 195 -28.69 11.17 -18.45
C GLU A 195 -28.53 12.53 -19.16
N PRO A 196 -27.38 12.80 -19.82
CA PRO A 196 -27.13 14.05 -20.54
C PRO A 196 -28.01 14.22 -21.78
#